data_AF-A0A949MVI6-F1
#
_entry.id   AF-A0A949MVI6-F1
#
_cell.length_a   1.000
_cell.length_b   1.000
_cell.length_c   1.000
_cell.angle_alpha   90.00
_cell.angle_beta   90.00
_cell.angle_gamma   90.00
#
_symmetry.space_group_name_H-M   'P 1'
#
loop_
_entity.id
_entity.type
_entity.pdbx_description
1 polymer ?
#
loop_
_entity_poly.entity_id
_entity_poly.type
_entity_poly.pdbx_seq_one_letter_code
_entity_poly.pdbx_strand_id
1 'polypeptide(L)'
;MKPLNKTGGFTLIEIIIYIALFTLVVGGMLLTTYAVVGGSGNLQSKVFINEESVFIMRKLNWALTGAISIVPNASTLTITQLNPPSPLVFALNGDGLTLSIGGGPAERLNSQSVQVISLSFINIPPSGSKPAGVEAQFTLKNLNETQSFDVTTYLR
;
A
#
# COMPACT_ATOMS: atom_id res chain seq x y z
N MET A 1 68.25 -33.94 -31.01
CA MET A 1 68.00 -32.78 -30.13
C MET A 1 66.51 -32.43 -30.23
N LYS A 2 65.78 -32.45 -29.11
CA LYS A 2 64.34 -32.23 -29.06
C LYS A 2 64.09 -30.75 -28.72
N PRO A 3 63.34 -29.98 -29.52
CA PRO A 3 63.13 -28.56 -29.23
C PRO A 3 62.31 -28.38 -27.95
N LEU A 4 62.81 -27.55 -27.04
CA LEU A 4 62.11 -27.16 -25.82
C LEU A 4 60.95 -26.22 -26.19
N ASN A 5 59.73 -26.65 -25.86
CA ASN A 5 58.51 -25.89 -26.08
C ASN A 5 58.57 -24.59 -25.24
N LYS A 6 58.55 -23.42 -25.88
CA LYS A 6 58.48 -22.13 -25.16
C LYS A 6 57.13 -22.04 -24.44
N THR A 7 57.15 -22.15 -23.12
CA THR A 7 56.01 -21.83 -22.26
C THR A 7 55.97 -20.31 -22.11
N GLY A 8 55.00 -19.65 -22.74
CA GLY A 8 54.82 -18.20 -22.61
C GLY A 8 54.27 -17.85 -21.23
N GLY A 9 54.99 -17.02 -20.47
CA GLY A 9 54.50 -16.44 -19.23
C GLY A 9 53.60 -15.22 -19.49
N PHE A 10 52.69 -14.93 -18.56
CA PHE A 10 51.84 -13.73 -18.61
C PHE A 10 52.67 -12.46 -18.46
N THR A 11 52.33 -11.43 -19.25
CA THR A 11 52.97 -10.12 -19.11
C THR A 11 52.35 -9.35 -17.94
N LEU A 12 53.14 -8.50 -17.26
CA LEU A 12 52.63 -7.67 -16.15
C LEU A 12 51.45 -6.78 -16.59
N ILE A 13 51.52 -6.24 -17.80
CA ILE A 13 50.48 -5.38 -18.35
C ILE A 13 49.16 -6.13 -18.58
N GLU A 14 49.22 -7.39 -19.00
CA GLU A 14 48.04 -8.24 -19.18
C GLU A 14 47.32 -8.50 -17.86
N ILE A 15 48.07 -8.73 -16.77
CA ILE A 15 47.49 -8.87 -15.42
C ILE A 15 46.80 -7.58 -14.98
N ILE A 16 47.41 -6.41 -15.21
CA ILE A 16 46.81 -5.11 -14.84
C ILE A 16 45.51 -4.88 -15.60
N ILE A 17 45.49 -5.17 -16.91
CA ILE A 17 44.30 -5.03 -17.73
C ILE A 17 43.19 -5.98 -17.24
N TYR A 18 43.53 -7.22 -16.87
CA TYR A 18 42.55 -8.16 -16.33
C TYR A 18 41.98 -7.72 -14.98
N ILE A 19 42.81 -7.19 -14.08
CA ILE A 19 42.33 -6.64 -12.81
C ILE A 19 41.41 -5.44 -13.07
N ALA A 20 41.76 -4.53 -13.98
CA ALA A 20 40.93 -3.37 -14.31
C ALA A 20 39.56 -3.80 -14.85
N LEU A 21 39.53 -4.72 -15.82
CA LEU A 21 38.29 -5.26 -16.36
C LEU A 21 37.48 -6.01 -15.30
N PHE A 22 38.14 -6.79 -14.44
CA PHE A 22 37.47 -7.50 -13.36
C PHE A 22 36.80 -6.55 -12.37
N THR A 23 37.49 -5.48 -11.96
CA THR A 23 36.90 -4.48 -11.05
C THR A 23 35.70 -3.77 -11.66
N LEU A 24 35.72 -3.48 -12.96
CA LEU A 24 34.59 -2.89 -13.67
C LEU A 24 33.39 -3.83 -13.67
N VAL A 25 33.61 -5.10 -13.99
CA VAL A 25 32.56 -6.13 -14.04
C VAL A 25 31.94 -6.36 -12.66
N VAL A 26 32.77 -6.54 -11.62
CA VAL A 26 32.30 -6.74 -10.24
C VAL A 26 31.60 -5.48 -9.71
N GLY A 27 32.15 -4.30 -9.97
CA GLY A 27 31.55 -3.03 -9.57
C GLY A 27 30.15 -2.85 -10.17
N GLY A 28 29.99 -3.15 -11.46
CA GLY A 28 28.68 -3.15 -12.11
C GLY A 28 27.68 -4.12 -11.49
N MET A 29 28.11 -5.36 -11.19
CA MET A 29 27.25 -6.37 -10.56
C MET A 29 26.79 -5.99 -9.14
N LEU A 30 27.64 -5.31 -8.37
CA LEU A 30 27.26 -4.86 -7.03
C LEU A 30 26.19 -3.78 -7.10
N LEU A 31 26.32 -2.80 -7.99
CA LEU A 31 25.32 -1.73 -8.17
C LEU A 31 23.95 -2.29 -8.56
N THR A 32 23.92 -3.24 -9.49
CA THR A 32 22.65 -3.87 -9.90
C THR A 32 22.02 -4.68 -8.78
N THR A 33 22.83 -5.42 -8.01
CA THR A 33 22.35 -6.20 -6.86
C THR A 33 21.70 -5.31 -5.81
N TYR A 34 22.34 -4.19 -5.45
CA TYR A 34 21.77 -3.23 -4.49
C TYR A 34 20.44 -2.65 -4.99
N ALA A 35 20.36 -2.30 -6.29
CA ALA A 35 19.13 -1.78 -6.87
C ALA A 35 17.97 -2.80 -6.81
N VAL A 36 18.25 -4.08 -7.10
CA VAL A 36 17.23 -5.14 -7.06
C VAL A 36 16.76 -5.43 -5.63
N VAL A 37 17.69 -5.55 -4.67
CA VAL A 37 17.35 -5.83 -3.26
C VAL A 37 16.55 -4.68 -2.66
N GLY A 38 16.98 -3.43 -2.88
CA GLY A 38 16.24 -2.26 -2.42
C GLY A 38 14.85 -2.14 -3.06
N GLY A 39 14.76 -2.43 -4.38
CA GLY A 39 13.49 -2.42 -5.11
C GLY A 39 12.48 -3.45 -4.59
N SER A 40 12.94 -4.64 -4.18
CA SER A 40 12.07 -5.71 -3.68
C SER A 40 11.34 -5.32 -2.39
N GLY A 41 12.02 -4.68 -1.44
CA GLY A 41 11.39 -4.25 -0.18
C GLY A 41 10.33 -3.16 -0.37
N ASN A 42 10.58 -2.21 -1.27
CA ASN A 42 9.60 -1.17 -1.62
C ASN A 42 8.39 -1.79 -2.32
N LEU A 43 8.62 -2.73 -3.26
CA LEU A 43 7.54 -3.42 -3.96
C LEU A 43 6.64 -4.19 -2.97
N GLN A 44 7.23 -4.91 -2.01
CA GLN A 44 6.48 -5.62 -0.99
C GLN A 44 5.62 -4.67 -0.14
N SER A 45 6.19 -3.52 0.27
CA SER A 45 5.45 -2.50 1.04
C SER A 45 4.26 -1.95 0.24
N LYS A 46 4.43 -1.72 -1.07
CA LYS A 46 3.34 -1.30 -1.97
C LYS A 46 2.25 -2.36 -2.13
N VAL A 47 2.61 -3.64 -2.16
CA VAL A 47 1.63 -4.73 -2.21
C VAL A 47 0.77 -4.73 -0.94
N PHE A 48 1.39 -4.66 0.24
CA PHE A 48 0.64 -4.59 1.50
C PHE A 48 -0.32 -3.39 1.56
N ILE A 49 0.14 -2.21 1.16
CA ILE A 49 -0.70 -1.00 1.11
C ILE A 49 -1.90 -1.21 0.17
N ASN A 50 -1.68 -1.80 -1.00
CA ASN A 50 -2.76 -2.06 -1.97
C ASN A 50 -3.76 -3.09 -1.47
N GLU A 51 -3.31 -4.20 -0.89
CA GLU A 51 -4.19 -5.23 -0.33
C GLU A 51 -5.08 -4.67 0.79
N GLU A 52 -4.48 -3.88 1.69
CA GLU A 52 -5.18 -3.21 2.78
C GLU A 52 -6.20 -2.17 2.25
N SER A 53 -5.81 -1.38 1.25
CA SER A 53 -6.70 -0.42 0.60
C SER A 53 -7.92 -1.10 0.00
N VAL A 54 -7.73 -2.18 -0.77
CA VAL A 54 -8.85 -2.92 -1.37
C VAL A 54 -9.73 -3.55 -0.27
N PHE A 55 -9.16 -4.03 0.83
CA PHE A 55 -9.94 -4.53 1.95
C PHE A 55 -10.83 -3.44 2.57
N ILE A 56 -10.27 -2.28 2.89
CA ILE A 56 -11.00 -1.13 3.43
C ILE A 56 -12.11 -0.69 2.45
N MET A 57 -11.78 -0.59 1.16
CA MET A 57 -12.74 -0.25 0.10
C MET A 57 -13.92 -1.21 0.05
N ARG A 58 -13.66 -2.52 0.04
CA ARG A 58 -14.73 -3.53 0.02
C ARG A 58 -15.57 -3.46 1.29
N LYS A 59 -14.96 -3.20 2.45
CA LYS A 59 -15.68 -3.09 3.72
C LYS A 59 -16.57 -1.84 3.75
N LEU A 60 -16.10 -0.72 3.23
CA LEU A 60 -16.90 0.50 3.06
C LEU A 60 -18.07 0.24 2.11
N ASN A 61 -17.81 -0.40 0.96
CA ASN A 61 -18.85 -0.72 -0.02
C ASN A 61 -19.91 -1.67 0.55
N TRP A 62 -19.48 -2.71 1.29
CA TRP A 62 -20.38 -3.59 2.02
C TRP A 62 -21.26 -2.82 3.02
N ALA A 63 -20.68 -1.90 3.80
CA ALA A 63 -21.44 -1.14 4.79
C ALA A 63 -22.41 -0.14 4.17
N LEU A 64 -22.12 0.36 2.95
CA LEU A 64 -23.00 1.25 2.20
C LEU A 64 -24.08 0.51 1.40
N THR A 65 -23.90 -0.78 1.15
CA THR A 65 -24.89 -1.63 0.47
C THR A 65 -26.03 -1.94 1.44
N GLY A 66 -27.21 -1.36 1.24
CA GLY A 66 -28.33 -1.47 2.18
C GLY A 66 -28.35 -0.41 3.28
N ALA A 67 -27.52 0.64 3.16
CA ALA A 67 -27.58 1.80 4.03
C ALA A 67 -28.85 2.63 3.76
N ILE A 68 -29.59 2.92 4.82
CA ILE A 68 -30.80 3.75 4.80
C ILE A 68 -30.40 5.23 4.83
N SER A 69 -29.41 5.56 5.66
CA SER A 69 -28.90 6.92 5.80
C SER A 69 -27.42 6.93 6.15
N ILE A 70 -26.74 7.98 5.71
CA ILE A 70 -25.32 8.24 5.97
C ILE A 70 -25.16 9.60 6.63
N VAL A 71 -24.27 9.66 7.61
CA VAL A 71 -23.83 10.90 8.26
C VAL A 71 -22.30 10.91 8.24
N PRO A 72 -21.70 11.39 7.13
CA PRO A 72 -20.26 11.64 7.09
C PRO A 72 -19.92 12.89 7.91
N ASN A 73 -18.84 12.80 8.67
CA ASN A 73 -18.12 13.89 9.32
C ASN A 73 -16.66 13.78 8.88
N ALA A 74 -15.90 14.86 8.99
CA ALA A 74 -14.55 15.02 8.48
C ALA A 74 -13.58 13.87 8.80
N SER A 75 -13.80 13.10 9.87
CA SER A 75 -12.98 11.93 10.23
C SER A 75 -13.77 10.69 10.64
N THR A 76 -15.11 10.75 10.56
CA THR A 76 -15.98 9.64 10.99
C THR A 76 -17.16 9.48 10.05
N LEU A 77 -17.50 8.26 9.68
CA LEU A 77 -18.68 7.95 8.89
C LEU A 77 -19.63 7.10 9.71
N THR A 78 -20.82 7.64 9.97
CA THR A 78 -21.91 6.89 10.61
C THR A 78 -22.90 6.44 9.55
N ILE A 79 -23.25 5.16 9.56
CA ILE A 79 -24.15 4.53 8.62
C ILE A 79 -25.28 3.85 9.40
N THR A 80 -26.52 4.13 9.00
CA THR A 80 -27.70 3.46 9.54
C THR A 80 -28.18 2.43 8.53
N GLN A 81 -28.32 1.18 8.95
CA GLN A 81 -28.86 0.09 8.15
C GLN A 81 -29.80 -0.79 8.99
N LEU A 82 -30.61 -1.59 8.29
CA LEU A 82 -31.58 -2.49 8.92
C LEU A 82 -30.93 -3.76 9.47
N ASN A 83 -29.88 -4.25 8.80
CA ASN A 83 -29.14 -5.45 9.19
C ASN A 83 -27.72 -5.40 8.59
N PRO A 84 -26.62 -5.54 9.35
CA PRO A 84 -26.49 -5.77 10.80
C PRO A 84 -26.97 -4.61 11.70
N PRO A 85 -27.01 -4.79 13.05
CA PRO A 85 -27.45 -3.77 13.99
C PRO A 85 -26.77 -2.41 13.74
N SER A 86 -27.57 -1.36 13.63
CA SER A 86 -27.11 0.02 13.48
C SER A 86 -26.86 0.68 14.84
N PRO A 87 -26.00 1.72 14.91
CA PRO A 87 -25.24 2.33 13.82
C PRO A 87 -23.94 1.58 13.50
N LEU A 88 -23.49 1.68 12.24
CA LEU A 88 -22.13 1.32 11.85
C LEU A 88 -21.29 2.59 11.83
N VAL A 89 -20.18 2.59 12.56
CA VAL A 89 -19.33 3.78 12.69
C VAL A 89 -17.93 3.44 12.25
N PHE A 90 -17.48 4.09 11.18
CA PHE A 90 -16.08 4.11 10.78
C PHE A 90 -15.40 5.34 11.38
N ALA A 91 -14.27 5.15 12.03
CA ALA A 91 -13.49 6.24 12.62
C ALA A 91 -12.00 5.92 12.60
N LEU A 92 -11.18 6.97 12.48
CA LEU A 92 -9.75 6.86 12.72
C LEU A 92 -9.48 6.99 14.22
N ASN A 93 -8.86 5.98 14.82
CA ASN A 93 -8.40 6.00 16.20
C ASN A 93 -6.89 5.74 16.24
N GLY A 94 -6.10 6.79 16.47
CA GLY A 94 -4.65 6.73 16.36
C GLY A 94 -4.20 6.42 14.92
N ASP A 95 -3.52 5.28 14.75
CA ASP A 95 -3.03 4.77 13.46
C ASP A 95 -3.97 3.72 12.83
N GLY A 96 -5.10 3.45 13.49
CA GLY A 96 -6.02 2.39 13.13
C GLY A 96 -7.35 2.91 12.59
N LEU A 97 -7.76 2.46 11.41
CA LEU A 97 -9.15 2.60 10.99
C LEU A 97 -9.97 1.57 11.77
N THR A 98 -11.02 2.02 12.44
CA THR A 98 -11.87 1.18 13.27
C THR A 98 -13.31 1.15 12.76
N LEU A 99 -14.00 0.03 13.03
CA LEU A 99 -15.41 -0.17 12.74
C LEU A 99 -16.14 -0.63 14.02
N SER A 100 -17.13 0.15 14.45
CA SER A 100 -18.12 -0.29 15.45
C SER A 100 -19.42 -0.69 14.76
N ILE A 101 -20.07 -1.74 15.26
CA ILE A 101 -21.36 -2.25 14.75
C ILE A 101 -22.36 -2.25 15.91
N GLY A 102 -23.52 -1.62 15.74
CA GLY A 102 -24.60 -1.65 16.72
C GLY A 102 -24.28 -0.95 18.04
N GLY A 103 -23.30 -0.04 18.06
CA GLY A 103 -22.77 0.55 19.29
C GLY A 103 -21.87 -0.37 20.12
N GLY A 104 -21.44 -1.51 19.57
CA GLY A 104 -20.45 -2.41 20.19
C GLY A 104 -19.02 -1.86 20.18
N PRO A 105 -18.05 -2.61 20.72
CA PRO A 105 -16.63 -2.20 20.69
C PRO A 105 -16.16 -1.98 19.25
N ALA A 106 -15.30 -0.97 19.09
CA ALA A 106 -14.73 -0.64 17.79
C ALA A 106 -13.56 -1.57 17.47
N GLU A 107 -13.67 -2.30 16.37
CA GLU A 107 -12.64 -3.25 15.92
C GLU A 107 -11.73 -2.62 14.88
N ARG A 108 -10.42 -2.86 14.97
CA ARG A 108 -9.45 -2.35 14.00
C ARG A 108 -9.57 -3.11 12.68
N LEU A 109 -9.66 -2.37 11.57
CA LEU A 109 -9.77 -2.91 10.22
C LEU A 109 -8.41 -3.11 9.56
N ASN A 110 -7.42 -2.28 9.88
CA ASN A 110 -6.09 -2.38 9.29
C ASN A 110 -5.14 -3.26 10.09
N SER A 111 -4.22 -3.92 9.38
CA SER A 111 -3.12 -4.66 9.99
C SER A 111 -2.18 -3.75 10.83
N GLN A 112 -1.37 -4.35 11.70
CA GLN A 112 -0.34 -3.62 12.47
C GLN A 112 0.79 -3.09 11.59
N SER A 113 0.99 -3.69 10.42
CA SER A 113 2.05 -3.32 9.47
C SER A 113 1.67 -2.10 8.63
N VAL A 114 0.38 -1.80 8.46
CA VAL A 114 -0.11 -0.68 7.64
C VAL A 114 -0.83 0.32 8.52
N GLN A 115 -0.32 1.55 8.54
CA GLN A 115 -0.87 2.65 9.34
C GLN A 115 -1.78 3.52 8.49
N VAL A 116 -2.88 3.99 9.06
CA VAL A 116 -3.76 4.99 8.44
C VAL A 116 -3.35 6.36 8.98
N ILE A 117 -2.86 7.23 8.10
CA ILE A 117 -2.37 8.57 8.47
C ILE A 117 -3.51 9.57 8.52
N SER A 118 -4.38 9.51 7.52
CA SER A 118 -5.49 10.43 7.36
C SER A 118 -6.71 9.67 6.86
N LEU A 119 -7.87 10.16 7.28
CA LEU A 119 -9.17 9.67 6.88
C LEU A 119 -10.10 10.88 6.77
N SER A 120 -10.76 11.01 5.63
CA SER A 120 -11.76 12.03 5.37
C SER A 120 -12.97 11.43 4.67
N PHE A 121 -14.17 11.89 5.06
CA PHE A 121 -15.41 11.51 4.41
C PHE A 121 -16.13 12.76 3.94
N ILE A 122 -16.46 12.79 2.65
CA ILE A 122 -17.18 13.88 1.99
C ILE A 122 -18.56 13.37 1.60
N ASN A 123 -19.59 14.13 1.98
CA ASN A 123 -20.97 13.83 1.60
C ASN A 123 -21.20 14.21 0.14
N ILE A 124 -21.73 13.28 -0.65
CA ILE A 124 -22.23 13.57 -2.00
C ILE A 124 -23.77 13.59 -1.90
N PRO A 125 -24.39 14.79 -1.92
CA PRO A 125 -25.83 14.89 -1.84
C PRO A 125 -26.48 14.26 -3.09
N PRO A 126 -27.72 13.75 -2.97
CA PRO A 126 -28.44 13.21 -4.12
C PRO A 126 -28.70 14.34 -5.12
N SER A 127 -28.38 14.09 -6.40
CA SER A 127 -28.57 15.07 -7.48
C SER A 127 -29.29 14.42 -8.66
N GLY A 128 -30.48 14.90 -9.00
CA GLY A 128 -31.30 14.33 -10.07
C GLY A 128 -31.64 12.85 -9.81
N SER A 129 -31.29 11.97 -10.74
CA SER A 129 -31.52 10.51 -10.64
C SER A 129 -30.40 9.75 -9.91
N LYS A 130 -29.41 10.44 -9.32
CA LYS A 130 -28.29 9.81 -8.60
C LYS A 130 -28.59 9.74 -7.10
N PRO A 131 -28.49 8.54 -6.47
CA PRO A 131 -28.64 8.42 -5.03
C PRO A 131 -27.50 9.13 -4.30
N ALA A 132 -27.70 9.46 -3.03
CA ALA A 132 -26.66 10.07 -2.22
C ALA A 132 -25.47 9.11 -2.08
N GLY A 133 -24.28 9.63 -1.80
CA GLY A 133 -23.06 8.84 -1.70
C GLY A 133 -22.07 9.43 -0.72
N VAL A 134 -21.00 8.67 -0.49
CA VAL A 134 -19.86 9.11 0.31
C VAL A 134 -18.61 8.95 -0.54
N GLU A 135 -17.78 9.98 -0.54
CA GLU A 135 -16.39 9.88 -0.96
C GLU A 135 -15.52 9.73 0.28
N ALA A 136 -14.80 8.61 0.36
CA ALA A 136 -13.83 8.33 1.40
C ALA A 136 -12.43 8.56 0.84
N GLN A 137 -11.67 9.42 1.49
CA GLN A 137 -10.26 9.68 1.18
C GLN A 137 -9.43 9.20 2.35
N PHE A 138 -8.43 8.36 2.10
CA PHE A 138 -7.56 7.86 3.15
C PHE A 138 -6.13 7.67 2.68
N THR A 139 -5.17 7.92 3.57
CA THR A 139 -3.75 7.73 3.29
C THR A 139 -3.20 6.60 4.14
N LEU A 140 -2.58 5.63 3.47
CA LEU A 140 -1.95 4.46 4.10
C LEU A 140 -0.43 4.58 4.04
N LYS A 141 0.25 4.08 5.06
CA LYS A 141 1.71 4.01 5.14
C LYS A 141 2.18 2.64 5.61
N ASN A 142 3.21 2.14 4.95
CA ASN A 142 3.94 0.95 5.35
C ASN A 142 5.43 1.24 5.19
N LEU A 143 6.18 1.23 6.30
CA LEU A 143 7.60 1.59 6.33
C LEU A 143 7.87 2.97 5.70
N ASN A 144 8.56 2.99 4.55
CA ASN A 144 8.94 4.20 3.82
C ASN A 144 7.99 4.54 2.65
N GLU A 145 6.98 3.71 2.41
CA GLU A 145 6.00 3.91 1.34
C GLU A 145 4.71 4.52 1.92
N THR A 146 4.18 5.53 1.25
CA THR A 146 2.92 6.19 1.63
C THR A 146 2.10 6.42 0.37
N GLN A 147 0.82 6.05 0.39
CA GLN A 147 -0.09 6.22 -0.74
C GLN A 147 -1.46 6.70 -0.26
N SER A 148 -2.07 7.59 -1.04
CA SER A 148 -3.42 8.09 -0.81
C SER A 148 -4.40 7.43 -1.77
N PHE A 149 -5.61 7.19 -1.28
CA PHE A 149 -6.69 6.55 -2.01
C PHE A 149 -7.97 7.36 -1.84
N ASP A 150 -8.67 7.53 -2.96
CA ASP A 150 -9.96 8.23 -3.03
C ASP A 150 -11.00 7.28 -3.59
N VAL A 151 -12.11 7.13 -2.86
CA VAL A 151 -13.11 6.08 -3.13
C VAL A 151 -14.50 6.66 -3.01
N THR A 152 -15.19 6.75 -4.14
CA THR A 152 -16.59 7.17 -4.17
C THR A 152 -17.51 5.96 -4.19
N THR A 153 -18.41 5.87 -3.20
CA THR A 153 -19.46 4.85 -3.17
C THR A 153 -20.82 5.51 -3.02
N TYR A 154 -21.75 5.12 -3.89
CA TYR A 154 -23.14 5.58 -3.86
C TYR A 154 -24.01 4.58 -3.08
N LEU A 155 -25.02 5.10 -2.39
CA LEU A 155 -26.06 4.30 -1.76
C LEU A 155 -26.82 3.50 -2.82
N ARG A 156 -27.13 2.25 -2.51
CA ARG A 156 -27.93 1.34 -3.33
C ARG A 156 -28.97 0.64 -2.49
#